data_AF-A0A848BAB4-F1
#
_entry.id   AF-A0A848BAB4-F1
#
_cell.length_a   1.000
_cell.length_b   1.000
_cell.length_c   1.000
_cell.angle_alpha   90.00
_cell.angle_beta   90.00
_cell.angle_gamma   90.00
#
_symmetry.space_group_name_H-M   'P 1'
#
loop_
_entity.id
_entity.type
_entity.pdbx_description
1 polymer ?
#
loop_
_entity_poly.entity_id
_entity_poly.type
_entity_poly.pdbx_seq_one_letter_code
_entity_poly.pdbx_strand_id
1 'polypeptide(L)'
;MEKPKITLYGKTYTPSAPKMKVWRRFLAFYDEDKTKLTVEEFLDAQVELILFAFDRKEVTREAVDENLGVADIVPLVRGLFLWIQSQAFAHLEKIPNAEGEKG
;
A
#
# COMPACT_ATOMS: atom_id res chain seq x y z
N MET A 1 6.27 -9.81 6.43
CA MET A 1 5.63 -8.52 6.79
C MET A 1 4.20 -8.76 7.21
N GLU A 2 3.73 -8.14 8.29
CA GLU A 2 2.32 -8.22 8.67
C GLU A 2 1.43 -7.53 7.66
N LYS A 3 0.20 -8.05 7.51
CA LYS A 3 -0.81 -7.48 6.62
C LYS A 3 -1.35 -6.18 7.25
N PRO A 4 -1.28 -5.03 6.56
CA PRO A 4 -1.79 -3.77 7.07
C PRO A 4 -3.28 -3.82 7.39
N LYS A 5 -3.69 -3.01 8.35
CA LYS A 5 -5.07 -2.92 8.85
C LYS A 5 -5.46 -1.45 8.92
N ILE A 6 -6.74 -1.18 8.67
CA ILE A 6 -7.35 0.14 8.89
C ILE A 6 -8.59 -0.07 9.75
N THR A 7 -8.83 0.78 10.74
CA THR A 7 -10.03 0.76 11.57
C THR A 7 -10.88 1.98 11.25
N LEU A 8 -12.09 1.76 10.76
CA LEU A 8 -13.05 2.80 10.38
C LEU A 8 -14.38 2.51 11.08
N TYR A 9 -14.92 3.50 11.79
CA TYR A 9 -16.17 3.39 12.56
C TYR A 9 -16.22 2.15 13.47
N GLY A 10 -15.10 1.86 14.15
CA GLY A 10 -14.96 0.72 15.06
C GLY A 10 -14.82 -0.66 14.38
N LYS A 11 -14.77 -0.72 13.04
CA LYS A 11 -14.56 -1.97 12.30
C LYS A 11 -13.18 -1.99 11.64
N THR A 12 -12.49 -3.12 11.74
CA THR A 12 -11.18 -3.30 11.14
C THR A 12 -11.28 -3.98 9.78
N TYR A 13 -10.63 -3.40 8.78
CA TYR A 13 -10.54 -3.91 7.42
C TYR A 13 -9.09 -4.27 7.08
N THR A 14 -8.93 -5.21 6.15
CA THR A 14 -7.63 -5.57 5.57
C THR A 14 -7.69 -5.51 4.04
N PRO A 15 -6.61 -5.08 3.37
CA PRO A 15 -6.60 -4.97 1.91
C PRO A 15 -6.71 -6.34 1.25
N SER A 16 -7.24 -6.39 0.03
CA SER A 16 -7.19 -7.61 -0.78
C SER A 16 -5.75 -7.87 -1.27
N ALA A 17 -5.45 -9.10 -1.70
CA ALA A 17 -4.14 -9.41 -2.28
C ALA A 17 -3.83 -8.44 -3.43
N PRO A 18 -2.68 -7.74 -3.41
CA PRO A 18 -2.42 -6.66 -4.33
C PRO A 18 -2.30 -7.19 -5.76
N LYS A 19 -2.93 -6.48 -6.69
CA LYS A 19 -2.82 -6.75 -8.13
C LYS A 19 -1.76 -5.84 -8.75
N MET A 20 -1.32 -6.16 -9.97
CA MET A 20 -0.33 -5.34 -10.70
C MET A 20 -0.74 -3.86 -10.83
N LYS A 21 -2.04 -3.56 -10.91
CA LYS A 21 -2.54 -2.17 -10.91
C LYS A 21 -2.10 -1.42 -9.64
N VAL A 22 -2.24 -2.06 -8.48
CA VAL A 22 -1.89 -1.50 -7.16
C VAL A 22 -0.39 -1.30 -7.08
N TRP A 23 0.38 -2.32 -7.46
CA TRP A 23 1.83 -2.23 -7.49
C TRP A 23 2.34 -1.04 -8.32
N ARG A 24 1.87 -0.91 -9.57
CA ARG A 24 2.27 0.20 -10.45
C ARG A 24 1.88 1.56 -9.89
N ARG A 25 0.71 1.69 -9.27
CA ARG A 25 0.26 2.96 -8.68
C ARG A 25 1.15 3.40 -7.51
N PHE A 26 1.55 2.46 -6.66
CA PHE A 26 2.50 2.71 -5.58
C PHE A 26 3.87 3.11 -6.12
N LEU A 27 4.43 2.36 -7.08
CA LEU A 27 5.71 2.73 -7.71
C LEU A 27 5.66 4.13 -8.33
N ALA A 28 4.62 4.43 -9.11
CA ALA A 28 4.45 5.75 -9.73
C ALA A 28 4.40 6.88 -8.70
N PHE A 29 3.77 6.65 -7.54
CA PHE A 29 3.81 7.62 -6.45
C PHE A 29 5.20 7.74 -5.84
N TYR A 30 5.94 6.66 -5.59
CA TYR A 30 7.27 6.78 -5.00
C TYR A 30 8.33 7.33 -5.97
N ASP A 31 8.16 7.15 -7.27
CA ASP A 31 9.05 7.67 -8.31
C ASP A 31 8.79 9.14 -8.66
N GLU A 32 7.61 9.67 -8.34
CA GLU A 32 7.25 11.06 -8.63
C GLU A 32 8.05 12.04 -7.75
N ASP A 33 8.53 13.12 -8.35
CA ASP A 33 9.24 14.21 -7.68
C ASP A 33 8.32 14.97 -6.71
N LYS A 34 8.50 14.68 -5.41
CA LYS A 34 7.68 15.26 -4.33
C LYS A 34 7.98 16.73 -4.06
N THR A 35 9.05 17.29 -4.59
CA THR A 35 9.41 18.71 -4.36
C THR A 35 8.44 19.69 -5.00
N LYS A 36 7.61 19.20 -5.93
CA LYS A 36 6.60 19.98 -6.64
C LYS A 36 5.20 19.90 -6.02
N LEU A 37 5.00 19.03 -5.03
CA LEU A 37 3.71 18.87 -4.37
C LEU A 37 3.63 19.79 -3.16
N THR A 38 2.48 20.43 -3.00
CA THR A 38 2.09 21.00 -1.71
C THR A 38 1.86 19.90 -0.69
N VAL A 39 1.85 20.26 0.60
CA VAL A 39 1.57 19.32 1.69
C VAL A 39 0.17 18.71 1.54
N GLU A 40 -0.81 19.50 1.09
CA GLU A 40 -2.18 19.04 0.85
C GLU A 40 -2.23 18.02 -0.29
N GLU A 41 -1.65 18.33 -1.45
CA GLU A 41 -1.59 17.39 -2.59
C GLU A 41 -0.86 16.10 -2.22
N PHE A 42 0.19 16.20 -1.41
CA PHE A 42 0.89 15.04 -0.89
C PHE A 42 -0.01 14.17 -0.02
N LEU A 43 -0.73 14.74 0.94
CA LEU A 43 -1.64 14.00 1.81
C LEU A 43 -2.81 13.41 1.03
N ASP A 44 -3.36 14.13 0.07
CA ASP A 44 -4.42 13.64 -0.80
C ASP A 44 -3.98 12.43 -1.62
N ALA A 45 -2.78 12.46 -2.18
CA ALA A 45 -2.22 11.33 -2.89
C ALA A 45 -2.00 10.11 -1.99
N GLN A 46 -1.67 10.32 -0.71
CA GLN A 46 -1.57 9.25 0.29
C GLN A 46 -2.94 8.62 0.55
N VAL A 47 -3.99 9.44 0.72
CA VAL A 47 -5.37 8.94 0.88
C VAL A 47 -5.78 8.11 -0.33
N GLU A 48 -5.54 8.59 -1.55
CA GLU A 48 -5.83 7.83 -2.77
C GLU A 48 -5.13 6.47 -2.82
N LEU A 49 -3.88 6.38 -2.34
CA LEU A 49 -3.18 5.09 -2.23
C LEU A 49 -3.84 4.14 -1.23
N ILE A 50 -4.35 4.65 -0.11
CA ILE A 50 -5.11 3.85 0.86
C ILE A 50 -6.37 3.29 0.20
N LEU A 51 -7.19 4.14 -0.43
CA LEU A 51 -8.42 3.72 -1.10
C LEU A 51 -8.13 2.64 -2.15
N PHE A 52 -7.11 2.88 -2.97
CA PHE A 52 -6.72 1.97 -4.05
C PHE A 52 -6.14 0.65 -3.56
N ALA A 53 -5.40 0.64 -2.44
CA ALA A 53 -4.83 -0.57 -1.87
C ALA A 53 -5.89 -1.44 -1.19
N PHE A 54 -6.84 -0.81 -0.50
CA PHE A 54 -7.91 -1.53 0.19
C PHE A 54 -8.96 -2.06 -0.79
N ASP A 55 -9.29 -1.32 -1.85
CA ASP A 55 -10.26 -1.68 -2.91
C ASP A 55 -11.57 -2.24 -2.29
N ARG A 56 -12.09 -1.51 -1.30
CA ARG A 56 -13.26 -1.87 -0.48
C ARG A 56 -14.25 -0.72 -0.44
N LYS A 57 -15.55 -1.03 -0.48
CA LYS A 57 -16.62 -0.02 -0.49
C LYS A 57 -16.71 0.75 0.83
N GLU A 58 -16.27 0.13 1.92
CA GLU A 58 -16.27 0.70 3.27
C GLU A 58 -15.07 1.62 3.53
N VAL A 59 -14.04 1.53 2.70
CA VAL A 59 -12.85 2.39 2.77
C VAL A 59 -13.03 3.49 1.75
N THR A 60 -13.76 4.53 2.14
CA THR A 60 -14.01 5.75 1.34
C THR A 60 -13.10 6.88 1.83
N ARG A 61 -12.96 7.93 1.02
CA ARG A 61 -12.24 9.16 1.42
C ARG A 61 -12.82 9.74 2.71
N GLU A 62 -14.13 9.92 2.76
CA GLU A 62 -14.85 10.40 3.95
C GLU A 62 -14.56 9.54 5.19
N ALA A 63 -14.59 8.21 5.05
CA ALA A 63 -14.28 7.33 6.17
C ALA A 63 -12.83 7.49 6.64
N VAL A 64 -11.88 7.66 5.72
CA VAL A 64 -10.46 7.93 6.05
C VAL A 64 -10.32 9.27 6.77
N ASP A 65 -10.93 10.33 6.25
CA ASP A 65 -10.82 11.69 6.79
C ASP A 65 -11.44 11.81 8.19
N GLU A 66 -12.54 11.10 8.47
CA GLU A 66 -13.21 11.15 9.77
C GLU A 66 -12.58 10.24 10.84
N ASN A 67 -11.86 9.19 10.44
CA ASN A 67 -11.40 8.16 11.38
C ASN A 67 -9.88 8.09 11.56
N LEU A 68 -9.09 8.55 10.58
CA LEU A 68 -7.64 8.54 10.71
C LEU A 68 -7.11 9.90 11.14
N GLY A 69 -6.19 9.87 12.10
CA GLY A 69 -5.36 11.04 12.37
C GLY A 69 -4.41 11.29 11.21
N VAL A 70 -4.09 12.57 10.95
CA VAL A 70 -3.08 12.96 9.94
C VAL A 70 -1.75 12.24 10.18
N ALA A 71 -1.39 12.01 11.45
CA ALA A 71 -0.17 11.29 11.84
C ALA A 71 -0.17 9.80 11.46
N ASP A 72 -1.33 9.21 11.17
CA ASP A 72 -1.49 7.79 10.86
C ASP A 72 -1.50 7.51 9.34
N ILE A 73 -1.75 8.54 8.50
CA ILE A 73 -1.86 8.39 7.05
C ILE A 73 -0.56 7.90 6.42
N VAL A 74 0.54 8.63 6.63
CA VAL A 74 1.83 8.31 5.99
C VAL A 74 2.40 6.97 6.51
N PRO A 75 2.38 6.65 7.82
CA PRO A 75 2.76 5.33 8.30
C PRO A 75 1.94 4.19 7.69
N LEU A 76 0.63 4.35 7.53
CA LEU A 76 -0.24 3.33 6.94
C LEU A 76 0.15 3.06 5.48
N VAL A 77 0.34 4.10 4.66
CA VAL A 77 0.76 3.93 3.26
C VAL A 77 2.13 3.29 3.15
N ARG A 78 3.09 3.68 4.01
CA ARG A 78 4.40 3.02 4.06
C ARG A 78 4.26 1.53 4.41
N GLY A 79 3.42 1.20 5.38
CA GLY A 79 3.11 -0.20 5.74
C GLY A 79 2.50 -0.98 4.57
N LEU A 80 1.55 -0.36 3.85
CA LEU A 80 0.98 -0.89 2.62
C LEU A 80 2.05 -1.17 1.57
N PHE A 81 2.94 -0.21 1.32
CA PHE A 81 3.98 -0.38 0.31
C PHE A 81 4.93 -1.54 0.66
N LEU A 82 5.43 -1.59 1.89
CA LEU A 82 6.33 -2.67 2.34
C LEU A 82 5.64 -4.04 2.28
N TRP A 83 4.35 -4.10 2.64
CA TRP A 83 3.59 -5.33 2.51
C TRP A 83 3.43 -5.73 1.03
N ILE A 84 3.05 -4.81 0.14
CA ILE A 84 2.93 -5.07 -1.30
C ILE A 84 4.27 -5.53 -1.88
N GLN A 85 5.38 -4.87 -1.52
CA GLN A 85 6.74 -5.28 -1.91
C GLN A 85 7.00 -6.73 -1.48
N SER A 86 6.69 -7.08 -0.23
CA SER A 86 6.87 -8.47 0.25
C SER A 86 6.07 -9.48 -0.58
N GLN A 87 4.89 -9.12 -1.09
CA GLN A 87 4.09 -10.01 -1.95
C GLN A 87 4.70 -10.13 -3.35
N ALA A 88 5.26 -9.05 -3.90
CA ALA A 88 5.90 -9.07 -5.21
C ALA A 88 7.15 -9.97 -5.23
N PHE A 89 7.93 -9.96 -4.15
CA PHE A 89 9.15 -10.77 -4.02
C PHE A 89 8.93 -12.16 -3.41
N ALA A 90 7.77 -12.43 -2.78
CA ALA A 90 7.47 -13.74 -2.16
C ALA A 90 7.54 -14.94 -3.11
N HIS A 91 7.38 -14.72 -4.42
CA HIS A 91 7.54 -15.76 -5.44
C HIS A 91 8.97 -15.89 -5.96
N LEU A 92 9.81 -14.86 -5.82
CA LEU A 92 11.23 -14.92 -6.18
C LEU A 92 12.03 -15.76 -5.18
N GLU A 93 11.66 -15.72 -3.90
CA GLU A 93 12.24 -16.58 -2.84
C GLU A 93 11.86 -18.07 -3.00
N LYS A 94 10.80 -18.38 -3.74
CA LYS A 94 10.29 -19.74 -3.98
C LYS A 94 10.73 -20.33 -5.31
N ILE A 95 11.49 -19.59 -6.11
CA ILE A 95 12.24 -20.21 -7.20
C ILE A 95 13.29 -21.06 -6.46
N PRO A 96 13.22 -22.41 -6.51
CA PRO A 96 14.35 -23.19 -6.06
C PRO A 96 15.52 -22.61 -6.85
N ASN A 97 16.61 -22.22 -6.18
CA ASN A 97 17.87 -22.17 -6.90
C ASN A 97 17.90 -23.46 -7.70
N ALA A 98 17.77 -23.38 -9.02
CA ALA A 98 17.93 -24.53 -9.87
C ALA A 98 19.35 -24.96 -9.53
N GLU A 99 19.44 -26.01 -8.70
CA GLU A 99 20.67 -26.47 -8.12
C GLU A 99 21.65 -26.64 -9.27
N GLY A 100 22.83 -26.05 -9.11
CA GLY A 100 23.94 -26.47 -9.94
C GLY A 100 24.09 -27.96 -9.74
N GLU A 101 23.96 -28.74 -10.82
CA GLU A 101 24.68 -30.00 -10.98
C GLU A 101 24.55 -30.53 -12.41
N LYS A 102 25.70 -30.50 -13.11
CA LYS A 102 26.30 -31.55 -13.97
C LYS A 102 26.73 -31.07 -15.35
N GLY A 103 28.05 -30.99 -15.54
CA GLY A 103 28.73 -30.88 -16.83
C GLY A 103 30.02 -30.11 -16.73
#